data_AF-A0A2G9XC48-F1
#
_entry.id   AF-A0A2G9XC48-F1
#
_cell.length_a   1.000
_cell.length_b   1.000
_cell.length_c   1.000
_cell.angle_alpha   90.00
_cell.angle_beta   90.00
_cell.angle_gamma   90.00
#
_symmetry.space_group_name_H-M   'P 1'
#
loop_
_entity.id
_entity.type
_entity.pdbx_description
1 polymer ?
#
loop_
_entity_poly.entity_id
_entity_poly.type
_entity_poly.pdbx_seq_one_letter_code
_entity_poly.pdbx_strand_id
1 'polypeptide(L)'
;MLETITVLKGPVIGDGMLFITINLVAFLICLMFILRIGTGKLAIPVFFIGLGFLLSALIPLLFGIESLWAVPLVEGLFVFAGVVIFMKILGIFDLITNK
;
A
#
# COMPACT_ATOMS: atom_id res chain seq x y z
N MET A 1 -31.69 31.02 -12.49
CA MET A 1 -30.97 30.01 -13.29
C MET A 1 -30.19 29.18 -12.28
N LEU A 2 -30.66 27.97 -11.98
CA LEU A 2 -30.10 27.15 -10.89
C LEU A 2 -28.75 26.60 -11.35
N GLU A 3 -27.67 27.04 -10.71
CA GLU A 3 -26.34 26.45 -10.92
C GLU A 3 -26.38 25.00 -10.44
N THR A 4 -26.23 24.08 -11.39
CA THR A 4 -26.18 22.66 -11.09
C THR A 4 -24.80 22.38 -10.50
N ILE A 5 -24.71 22.26 -9.17
CA ILE A 5 -23.51 21.78 -8.50
C ILE A 5 -23.31 20.34 -8.95
N THR A 6 -22.39 20.12 -9.89
CA THR A 6 -21.89 18.79 -10.23
C THR A 6 -21.13 18.24 -9.04
N VAL A 7 -21.85 17.54 -8.16
CA VAL A 7 -21.25 16.67 -7.17
C VAL A 7 -20.61 15.53 -7.95
N LEU A 8 -19.29 15.55 -8.08
CA LEU A 8 -18.48 14.42 -8.56
C LEU A 8 -18.76 13.25 -7.62
N LYS A 9 -19.74 12.42 -7.99
CA LYS A 9 -19.97 11.13 -7.36
C LYS A 9 -18.69 10.32 -7.58
N GLY A 10 -18.20 9.72 -6.49
CA GLY A 10 -16.92 9.04 -6.40
C GLY A 10 -16.71 7.92 -7.44
N PRO A 11 -15.58 7.22 -7.33
CA PRO A 11 -15.03 6.36 -8.37
C PRO A 11 -16.10 5.49 -9.05
N VAL A 12 -16.23 5.69 -10.37
CA VAL A 12 -17.19 4.96 -11.21
C VAL A 12 -16.74 3.50 -11.22
N ILE A 13 -17.68 2.54 -11.28
CA ILE A 13 -17.51 1.08 -11.17
C ILE A 13 -16.33 0.46 -12.00
N GLY A 14 -15.74 1.20 -12.96
CA GLY A 14 -14.48 0.85 -13.64
C GLY A 14 -13.18 1.07 -12.83
N ASP A 15 -13.20 1.87 -11.76
CA ASP A 15 -12.03 2.15 -10.92
C ASP A 15 -11.63 0.94 -10.06
N GLY A 16 -12.58 0.10 -9.65
CA GLY A 16 -12.28 -1.08 -8.83
C GLY A 16 -11.33 -2.07 -9.51
N MET A 17 -11.55 -2.37 -10.80
CA MET A 17 -10.67 -3.27 -11.56
C MET A 17 -9.29 -2.65 -11.83
N LEU A 18 -9.26 -1.36 -12.17
CA LEU A 18 -8.02 -0.62 -12.37
C LEU A 18 -7.19 -0.63 -11.07
N PHE A 19 -7.86 -0.41 -9.94
CA PHE A 19 -7.29 -0.39 -8.61
C PHE A 19 -6.65 -1.74 -8.23
N ILE A 20 -7.39 -2.84 -8.41
CA ILE A 20 -6.89 -4.20 -8.20
C ILE A 20 -5.66 -4.47 -9.06
N THR A 21 -5.71 -4.06 -10.33
CA THR A 21 -4.62 -4.28 -11.28
C THR A 21 -3.36 -3.53 -10.88
N ILE A 22 -3.48 -2.25 -10.53
CA ILE A 22 -2.35 -1.42 -10.07
C ILE A 22 -1.71 -2.03 -8.82
N ASN A 23 -2.53 -2.45 -7.84
CA ASN A 23 -2.03 -3.04 -6.62
C ASN A 23 -1.35 -4.40 -6.84
N LEU A 24 -1.87 -5.22 -7.73
CA LEU A 24 -1.24 -6.47 -8.10
C LEU A 24 0.12 -6.23 -8.78
N VAL A 25 0.21 -5.25 -9.68
CA VAL A 25 1.49 -4.87 -10.33
C VAL A 25 2.48 -4.35 -9.28
N ALA A 26 2.05 -3.50 -8.36
CA ALA A 26 2.90 -2.99 -7.28
C ALA A 26 3.43 -4.13 -6.39
N PHE A 27 2.56 -5.09 -6.03
CA PHE A 27 2.96 -6.29 -5.31
C PHE A 27 4.01 -7.12 -6.07
N LEU A 28 3.82 -7.35 -7.37
CA LEU A 28 4.78 -8.09 -8.20
C LEU A 28 6.13 -7.38 -8.30
N ILE A 29 6.14 -6.05 -8.38
CA ILE A 29 7.37 -5.26 -8.34
C ILE A 29 8.07 -5.43 -6.98
N CYS A 30 7.34 -5.37 -5.87
CA CYS A 30 7.89 -5.65 -4.54
C CYS A 30 8.47 -7.07 -4.47
N LEU A 31 7.79 -8.07 -5.03
CA LEU A 31 8.29 -9.44 -5.10
C LEU A 31 9.59 -9.55 -5.90
N MET A 32 9.68 -8.86 -7.05
CA MET A 32 10.92 -8.78 -7.83
C MET A 32 12.06 -8.18 -7.02
N PHE A 33 11.81 -7.12 -6.25
CA PHE A 33 12.83 -6.55 -5.36
C PHE A 33 13.24 -7.51 -4.25
N ILE A 34 12.29 -8.22 -3.63
CA ILE A 34 12.58 -9.22 -2.60
C ILE A 34 13.46 -10.33 -3.16
N LEU A 35 13.11 -10.87 -4.35
CA LEU A 35 13.91 -11.88 -5.04
C LEU A 35 15.31 -11.36 -5.39
N ARG A 36 15.42 -10.08 -5.77
CA ARG A 36 16.70 -9.44 -6.10
C ARG A 36 17.57 -9.18 -4.87
N ILE A 37 16.97 -8.80 -3.74
CA ILE A 37 17.67 -8.60 -2.45
C ILE A 37 18.10 -9.95 -1.85
N GLY A 38 17.32 -11.01 -2.08
CA GLY A 38 17.57 -12.34 -1.52
C GLY A 38 17.29 -12.39 -0.01
N THR A 39 18.17 -13.02 0.75
CA THR A 39 18.00 -13.24 2.20
C THR A 39 18.45 -12.06 3.08
N GLY A 40 18.64 -10.87 2.49
CA GLY A 40 19.06 -9.68 3.21
C GLY A 40 17.99 -9.13 4.15
N LYS A 41 18.39 -8.48 5.26
CA LYS A 41 17.47 -7.83 6.22
C LYS A 41 16.57 -6.78 5.56
N LEU A 42 17.03 -6.18 4.45
CA LEU A 42 16.27 -5.22 3.64
C LEU A 42 15.09 -5.83 2.88
N ALA A 43 15.03 -7.15 2.72
CA ALA A 43 13.88 -7.81 2.09
C ALA A 43 12.62 -7.73 2.98
N ILE A 44 12.79 -7.67 4.30
CA ILE A 44 11.69 -7.62 5.27
C ILE A 44 10.80 -6.39 5.09
N PRO A 45 11.31 -5.14 5.10
CA PRO A 45 10.45 -3.96 4.92
C PRO A 45 9.77 -3.95 3.54
N VAL A 46 10.46 -4.40 2.48
CA VAL A 46 9.88 -4.51 1.13
C VAL A 46 8.77 -5.55 1.09
N PHE A 47 8.90 -6.66 1.82
CA PHE A 47 7.85 -7.67 1.98
C PHE A 47 6.60 -7.10 2.63
N PHE A 48 6.72 -6.33 3.72
CA PHE A 48 5.57 -5.69 4.36
C PHE A 48 4.85 -4.72 3.42
N ILE A 49 5.59 -3.89 2.68
CA ILE A 49 5.01 -2.97 1.68
C ILE A 49 4.27 -3.74 0.60
N GLY A 50 4.90 -4.79 0.04
CA GLY A 50 4.26 -5.65 -0.95
C GLY A 50 2.98 -6.30 -0.43
N LEU A 51 3.01 -6.82 0.81
CA LEU A 51 1.84 -7.41 1.45
C LEU A 51 0.71 -6.39 1.61
N GLY A 52 1.04 -5.13 1.89
CA GLY A 52 0.08 -4.02 1.88
C GLY A 52 -0.67 -3.93 0.56
N PHE A 53 0.03 -3.86 -0.57
CA PHE A 53 -0.59 -3.81 -1.90
C PHE A 53 -1.45 -5.05 -2.19
N LEU A 54 -0.99 -6.25 -1.83
CA LEU A 54 -1.75 -7.49 -2.04
C LEU A 54 -3.05 -7.49 -1.24
N LEU A 55 -2.99 -7.20 0.05
CA LEU A 55 -4.17 -7.19 0.92
C LEU A 55 -5.16 -6.11 0.50
N SER A 56 -4.66 -4.96 0.07
CA SER A 56 -5.43 -3.86 -0.47
C SER A 56 -6.17 -4.19 -1.77
N ALA A 57 -5.56 -4.98 -2.66
CA ALA A 57 -6.25 -5.50 -3.85
C ALA A 57 -7.41 -6.44 -3.50
N LEU A 58 -7.32 -7.17 -2.37
CA LEU A 58 -8.38 -8.10 -1.95
C LEU A 58 -9.62 -7.39 -1.41
N ILE A 59 -9.49 -6.15 -0.92
CA ILE A 59 -10.62 -5.42 -0.32
C ILE A 59 -11.80 -5.25 -1.30
N PRO A 60 -11.64 -4.63 -2.48
CA PRO A 60 -12.74 -4.50 -3.43
C PRO A 60 -13.21 -5.86 -3.96
N LEU A 61 -12.34 -6.87 -3.95
CA LEU A 61 -12.62 -8.23 -4.44
C LEU A 61 -13.53 -9.01 -3.47
N LEU A 62 -13.35 -8.81 -2.16
CA LEU A 62 -14.09 -9.54 -1.11
C LEU A 62 -15.27 -8.75 -0.55
N PHE A 63 -15.14 -7.41 -0.43
CA PHE A 63 -16.12 -6.54 0.23
C PHE A 63 -16.82 -5.57 -0.74
N GLY A 64 -16.53 -5.67 -2.03
CA GLY A 64 -17.08 -4.80 -3.06
C GLY A 64 -16.45 -3.40 -3.11
N ILE A 65 -16.77 -2.66 -4.18
CA ILE A 65 -16.22 -1.33 -4.49
C ILE A 65 -16.55 -0.30 -3.40
N GLU A 66 -17.63 -0.49 -2.66
CA GLU A 66 -18.05 0.40 -1.57
C GLU A 66 -17.02 0.45 -0.43
N SER A 67 -16.15 -0.55 -0.33
CA SER A 67 -15.10 -0.66 0.69
C SER A 67 -13.75 -0.05 0.24
N LEU A 68 -13.66 0.59 -0.92
CA LEU A 68 -12.41 1.18 -1.43
C LEU A 68 -11.78 2.20 -0.48
N TRP A 69 -12.57 2.87 0.36
CA TRP A 69 -12.07 3.80 1.38
C TRP A 69 -11.16 3.11 2.42
N ALA A 70 -11.30 1.81 2.63
CA ALA A 70 -10.48 1.06 3.57
C ALA A 70 -9.08 0.75 3.00
N VAL A 71 -8.89 0.92 1.69
CA VAL A 71 -7.63 0.59 1.05
C VAL A 71 -6.47 1.49 1.51
N PRO A 72 -6.58 2.83 1.45
CA PRO A 72 -5.49 3.69 1.93
C PRO A 72 -5.11 3.42 3.39
N LEU A 73 -6.05 2.96 4.21
CA LEU A 73 -5.79 2.58 5.60
C LEU A 73 -4.93 1.32 5.69
N VAL A 74 -5.28 0.27 4.94
CA VAL A 74 -4.50 -0.97 4.90
C VAL A 74 -3.10 -0.70 4.34
N GLU A 75 -2.99 -0.05 3.19
CA GLU A 75 -1.69 0.30 2.60
C GLU A 75 -0.86 1.14 3.57
N GLY A 76 -1.47 2.17 4.18
CA GLY A 76 -0.80 3.05 5.13
C GLY A 76 -0.21 2.30 6.31
N LEU A 77 -0.92 1.33 6.89
CA LEU A 77 -0.43 0.53 8.01
C LEU A 77 0.77 -0.35 7.61
N PHE A 78 0.70 -1.01 6.46
CA PHE A 78 1.78 -1.87 5.97
C PHE A 78 3.02 -1.07 5.54
N VAL A 79 2.82 0.06 4.88
CA VAL A 79 3.89 0.99 4.52
C VAL A 79 4.53 1.56 5.78
N PHE A 80 3.74 1.99 6.76
CA PHE A 80 4.27 2.48 8.03
C PHE A 80 5.13 1.43 8.74
N ALA A 81 4.65 0.18 8.83
CA ALA A 81 5.42 -0.93 9.38
C ALA A 81 6.72 -1.15 8.61
N GLY A 82 6.68 -1.13 7.27
CA GLY A 82 7.87 -1.24 6.41
C GLY A 82 8.87 -0.12 6.66
N VAL A 83 8.41 1.13 6.77
CA VAL A 83 9.26 2.30 7.07
C VAL A 83 9.90 2.19 8.45
N VAL A 84 9.13 1.83 9.48
CA VAL A 84 9.66 1.65 10.85
C VAL A 84 10.75 0.58 10.89
N ILE A 85 10.53 -0.56 10.21
CA ILE A 85 11.53 -1.62 10.10
C ILE A 85 12.77 -1.13 9.36
N PHE A 86 12.59 -0.38 8.26
CA PHE A 86 13.69 0.20 7.50
C PHE A 86 14.51 1.19 8.34
N MET A 87 13.86 2.08 9.08
CA MET A 87 14.51 3.02 10.01
C MET A 87 15.32 2.28 11.08
N LYS A 88 14.79 1.16 11.60
CA LYS A 88 15.50 0.30 12.55
C LYS A 88 16.74 -0.34 11.92
N ILE A 89 16.65 -0.81 10.68
CA ILE A 89 17.79 -1.41 9.97
C ILE A 89 18.90 -0.37 9.74
N LEU A 90 18.52 0.88 9.45
CA LEU A 90 19.46 1.99 9.25
C LEU A 90 20.02 2.59 10.56
N GLY A 91 19.58 2.12 11.73
CA GLY A 91 20.04 2.67 13.02
C GLY A 91 19.52 4.08 13.33
N ILE A 92 18.43 4.53 12.69
CA ILE A 92 17.90 5.88 12.89
C ILE A 92 17.46 6.11 14.34
N PHE A 93 16.89 5.09 14.99
CA PHE A 93 16.48 5.21 16.40
C PHE A 93 17.67 5.44 17.34
N ASP A 94 18.83 4.86 17.04
CA ASP A 94 20.06 5.05 17.84
C ASP A 94 20.62 6.46 17.66
N LEU A 95 20.46 7.06 16.46
CA LEU A 95 20.83 8.44 16.16
C LEU A 95 19.92 9.47 16.85
N ILE A 96 18.64 9.15 17.04
CA ILE A 96 17.67 10.03 17.70
C ILE A 96 17.85 9.98 19.23
N THR A 97 18.11 8.80 19.80
CA THR A 97 18.18 8.58 21.25
C THR A 97 19.49 9.06 21.88
N ASN A 98 20.58 9.14 21.12
CA ASN A 98 21.87 9.64 21.60
C ASN A 98 22.02 11.18 21.54
N LYS A 99 20.90 11.92 21.57
CA LYS A 99 20.86 13.36 21.86
C LYS A 99 20.32 13.59 23.25
#